data_AF-A0A923TFS3-F1
#
_entry.id   AF-A0A923TFS3-F1
#
_cell.length_a   1.000
_cell.length_b   1.000
_cell.length_c   1.000
_cell.angle_alpha   90.00
_cell.angle_beta   90.00
_cell.angle_gamma   90.00
#
_symmetry.space_group_name_H-M   'P 1'
#
loop_
_entity.id
_entity.type
_entity.pdbx_description
1 polymer ?
#
loop_
_entity_poly.entity_id
_entity_poly.type
_entity_poly.pdbx_seq_one_letter_code
_entity_poly.pdbx_strand_id
1 'polypeptide(L)'
;MKFPVLLPLAQVAGVDWHATSLGQAIFYVVIFSLLGIGLAVVGYKIFDLCTPGELHKEIVENRNVAAALVGAAVIIGVCIIVAAAIVG
;
A
#
# COMPACT_ATOMS: atom_id res chain seq x y z
N MET A 1 -30.07 7.44 -42.85
CA MET A 1 -30.25 5.97 -42.70
C MET A 1 -28.89 5.31 -42.78
N LYS A 2 -28.57 4.47 -41.78
CA LYS A 2 -27.48 3.47 -41.71
C LYS A 2 -26.04 4.02 -41.73
N PHE A 3 -25.42 4.08 -40.55
CA PHE A 3 -24.17 3.36 -40.26
C PHE A 3 -23.92 3.28 -38.74
N PRO A 4 -24.71 2.49 -37.98
CA PRO A 4 -24.22 1.84 -36.78
C PRO A 4 -23.27 0.73 -37.26
N VAL A 5 -21.96 0.73 -36.95
CA VAL A 5 -21.06 -0.47 -37.04
C VAL A 5 -19.57 -0.19 -36.78
N LEU A 6 -19.08 1.05 -36.63
CA LEU A 6 -17.63 1.29 -36.64
C LEU A 6 -16.91 1.50 -35.29
N LEU A 7 -17.50 1.14 -34.12
CA LEU A 7 -16.73 1.22 -32.87
C LEU A 7 -17.06 0.20 -31.76
N PRO A 8 -17.14 -1.12 -32.04
CA PRO A 8 -16.91 -2.11 -30.98
C PRO A 8 -15.41 -2.21 -30.61
N LEU A 9 -14.51 -1.49 -31.31
CA LEU A 9 -13.09 -1.39 -30.95
C LEU A 9 -12.81 -0.49 -29.74
N ALA A 10 -13.85 0.14 -29.18
CA ALA A 10 -13.82 0.80 -27.87
C ALA A 10 -14.30 -0.12 -26.72
N GLN A 11 -14.62 -1.40 -26.99
CA GLN A 11 -14.54 -2.42 -25.94
C GLN A 11 -13.06 -2.58 -25.60
N VAL A 12 -12.60 -1.69 -24.72
CA VAL A 12 -11.45 -1.84 -23.83
C VAL A 12 -11.21 -3.33 -23.62
N ALA A 13 -10.03 -3.79 -24.02
CA ALA A 13 -9.54 -5.13 -23.73
C ALA A 13 -9.87 -5.42 -22.26
N GLY A 14 -10.85 -6.30 -22.05
CA GLY A 14 -11.48 -6.54 -20.76
C GLY A 14 -10.45 -6.99 -19.75
N VAL A 15 -10.02 -6.05 -18.91
CA VAL A 15 -9.63 -6.40 -17.55
C VAL A 15 -10.85 -6.06 -16.72
N ASP A 16 -11.73 -7.04 -16.57
CA ASP A 16 -12.86 -6.95 -15.68
C ASP A 16 -12.31 -6.97 -14.25
N TRP A 17 -11.93 -5.81 -13.71
CA TRP A 17 -11.43 -5.61 -12.33
C TRP A 17 -12.48 -5.90 -11.25
N HIS A 18 -13.52 -6.62 -11.62
CA HIS A 18 -14.61 -7.01 -10.76
C HIS A 18 -14.49 -8.50 -10.48
N ALA A 19 -14.34 -8.83 -9.20
CA ALA A 19 -14.41 -10.22 -8.75
C ALA A 19 -15.82 -10.75 -9.06
N THR A 20 -15.93 -11.53 -10.14
CA THR A 20 -17.15 -12.23 -10.54
C THR A 20 -17.39 -13.49 -9.69
N SER A 21 -16.39 -13.89 -8.89
CA SER A 21 -16.46 -15.03 -7.98
C SER A 21 -15.77 -14.75 -6.63
N LEU A 22 -16.24 -15.41 -5.58
CA LEU A 22 -15.76 -15.25 -4.21
C LEU A 22 -14.28 -15.63 -4.05
N GLY A 23 -13.83 -16.65 -4.79
CA GLY A 23 -12.42 -17.09 -4.78
C GLY A 23 -11.48 -16.04 -5.36
N GLN A 24 -11.90 -15.34 -6.40
CA GLN A 24 -11.10 -14.27 -7.02
C GLN A 24 -10.99 -13.05 -6.11
N ALA A 25 -12.05 -12.73 -5.34
CA ALA A 25 -12.01 -11.66 -4.35
C ALA A 25 -10.97 -11.94 -3.25
N ILE A 26 -10.94 -13.15 -2.70
CA ILE A 26 -9.95 -13.54 -1.68
C ILE A 26 -8.53 -13.47 -2.26
N PHE A 27 -8.33 -13.94 -3.49
CA PHE A 27 -7.03 -13.87 -4.16
C PHE A 27 -6.52 -12.44 -4.31
N TYR A 28 -7.37 -11.51 -4.75
CA TYR A 28 -7.00 -10.10 -4.83
C TYR A 28 -6.70 -9.50 -3.44
N VAL A 29 -7.53 -9.79 -2.42
CA VAL A 29 -7.29 -9.31 -1.06
C VAL A 29 -5.93 -9.76 -0.53
N VAL A 30 -5.56 -11.04 -0.72
CA VAL A 30 -4.26 -11.56 -0.30
C VAL A 30 -3.11 -10.85 -1.04
N ILE A 31 -3.23 -10.65 -2.35
CA ILE A 31 -2.18 -9.97 -3.13
C ILE A 31 -2.03 -8.51 -2.71
N PHE A 32 -3.13 -7.75 -2.61
CA PHE A 32 -3.09 -6.33 -2.27
C PHE A 32 -2.67 -6.10 -0.81
N SER A 33 -3.08 -6.96 0.12
CA SER A 33 -2.63 -6.89 1.51
C SER A 33 -1.13 -7.18 1.65
N LEU A 34 -0.61 -8.20 0.95
CA LEU A 34 0.83 -8.48 0.93
C LEU A 34 1.63 -7.34 0.29
N LEU A 35 1.14 -6.78 -0.81
CA LEU A 35 1.74 -5.58 -1.43
C LEU A 35 1.76 -4.39 -0.47
N GLY A 36 0.65 -4.13 0.22
CA GLY A 36 0.56 -3.04 1.18
C GLY A 36 1.52 -3.21 2.37
N ILE A 37 1.60 -4.41 2.94
CA ILE A 37 2.55 -4.73 4.01
C ILE A 37 4.00 -4.59 3.51
N GLY A 38 4.30 -5.10 2.32
CA GLY A 38 5.62 -4.99 1.70
C GLY A 38 6.04 -3.53 1.51
N LEU A 39 5.16 -2.69 0.97
CA LEU A 39 5.41 -1.26 0.82
C LEU A 39 5.59 -0.57 2.19
N ALA A 40 4.79 -0.93 3.19
CA ALA A 40 4.92 -0.36 4.53
C ALA A 40 6.27 -0.68 5.17
N VAL A 41 6.74 -1.93 5.04
CA VAL A 41 8.06 -2.35 5.53
C VAL A 41 9.19 -1.62 4.80
N VAL A 42 9.09 -1.48 3.48
CA VAL A 42 10.08 -0.75 2.68
C VAL A 42 10.11 0.73 3.06
N GLY A 43 8.95 1.36 3.20
CA GLY A 43 8.84 2.77 3.63
C GLY A 43 9.43 3.01 5.02
N TYR A 44 9.14 2.12 5.97
CA TYR A 44 9.75 2.16 7.30
C TYR A 44 11.26 1.98 7.25
N LYS A 45 11.76 1.02 6.46
CA LYS A 45 13.21 0.76 6.34
C LYS A 45 13.96 1.93 5.70
N ILE A 46 13.37 2.60 4.72
CA ILE A 46 13.93 3.83 4.13
C ILE A 46 13.99 4.93 5.18
N PHE A 47 12.93 5.10 5.97
CA PHE A 47 12.88 6.11 7.02
C PHE A 47 13.92 5.85 8.12
N ASP A 48 14.07 4.59 8.54
CA ASP A 48 15.07 4.16 9.53
C ASP A 48 16.49 4.43 9.03
N LEU A 49 16.76 4.17 7.74
CA LEU A 49 18.05 4.51 7.12
C LEU A 49 18.28 6.03 7.04
N CYS A 50 17.24 6.82 6.78
CA CYS A 50 17.32 8.28 6.77
C CYS A 50 17.49 8.88 8.17
N THR A 51 17.19 8.12 9.22
CA THR A 51 17.29 8.55 10.62
C THR A 51 18.45 7.81 11.28
N PRO A 52 19.72 8.23 11.09
CA PRO A 52 20.90 7.58 11.66
C PRO A 52 21.07 7.82 13.17
N GLY A 53 19.96 7.98 13.90
CA GLY A 53 19.91 7.80 15.35
C GLY A 53 19.24 6.45 15.56
N GLU A 54 19.94 5.50 16.19
CA GLU A 54 19.41 4.15 16.40
C GLU A 54 18.17 4.20 17.29
N LEU A 55 17.01 4.40 16.67
CA LEU A 55 15.71 4.49 17.34
C LEU A 55 15.49 3.23 18.18
N HIS A 56 15.97 2.09 17.68
CA HIS A 56 15.97 0.83 18.40
C HIS A 56 16.78 0.89 19.70
N LYS A 57 18.01 1.45 19.70
CA LYS A 57 18.78 1.64 20.94
C LYS A 57 18.15 2.69 21.84
N GLU A 58 17.63 3.79 21.32
CA GLU A 58 16.99 4.81 22.17
C GLU A 58 15.69 4.33 22.80
N ILE A 59 14.91 3.50 22.10
CA ILE A 59 13.67 2.90 22.62
C ILE A 59 14.00 1.78 23.63
N VAL A 60 14.94 0.89 23.31
CA VAL A 60 15.22 -0.31 24.13
C VAL A 60 16.15 0.01 25.31
N GLU A 61 17.19 0.82 25.08
CA GLU A 61 18.28 1.07 26.03
C GLU A 61 18.04 2.33 26.85
N ASN A 62 17.61 3.44 26.22
CA ASN A 62 17.33 4.70 26.91
C ASN A 62 15.85 4.87 27.35
N ARG A 63 14.96 3.94 26.98
CA ARG A 63 13.49 4.04 27.18
C ARG A 63 12.92 5.41 26.78
N ASN A 64 13.43 5.98 25.69
CA ASN A 64 13.00 7.30 25.25
C ASN A 64 11.62 7.22 24.58
N VAL A 65 10.58 7.65 25.31
CA VAL A 65 9.19 7.69 24.83
C VAL A 65 9.05 8.61 23.61
N ALA A 66 9.86 9.66 23.50
CA ALA A 66 9.81 10.56 22.33
C ALA A 66 10.23 9.83 21.05
N ALA A 67 11.29 9.03 21.10
CA ALA A 67 11.73 8.20 19.98
C ALA A 67 10.67 7.16 19.59
N ALA A 68 10.01 6.54 20.57
CA ALA A 68 8.91 5.61 20.34
C ALA A 68 7.71 6.29 19.65
N LEU A 69 7.35 7.51 20.08
CA LEU A 69 6.25 8.27 19.51
C LEU A 69 6.52 8.69 18.06
N VAL A 70 7.76 9.10 17.76
CA VAL A 70 8.18 9.41 16.39
C VAL A 70 8.12 8.17 15.51
N GLY A 71 8.62 7.02 15.99
CA GLY A 71 8.52 5.75 15.26
C GLY A 71 7.06 5.35 14.97
N ALA A 72 6.17 5.49 15.95
CA ALA A 72 4.74 5.23 15.77
C ALA A 72 4.11 6.18 14.74
N ALA A 73 4.42 7.48 14.79
CA ALA A 73 3.90 8.47 13.85
C ALA A 73 4.33 8.19 12.40
N VAL A 74 5.57 7.76 12.21
CA VAL A 74 6.12 7.39 10.89
C VAL A 74 5.41 6.17 10.33
N ILE A 75 5.26 5.12 11.13
CA ILE A 75 4.56 3.89 10.71
C ILE A 75 3.12 4.22 10.30
N ILE A 76 2.41 5.03 11.11
CA ILE A 76 1.06 5.49 10.77
C ILE A 76 1.05 6.29 9.45
N GLY A 77 2.00 7.22 9.28
CA GLY A 77 2.11 8.01 8.05
C GLY A 77 2.34 7.15 6.80
N VAL A 78 3.24 6.17 6.88
CA VAL A 78 3.49 5.22 5.78
C VAL A 78 2.25 4.40 5.48
N CYS A 79 1.55 3.89 6.49
CA CYS A 79 0.29 3.15 6.30
C CYS A 79 -0.78 4.01 5.59
N ILE A 80 -0.91 5.29 5.93
CA ILE A 80 -1.84 6.21 5.28
C ILE A 80 -1.47 6.44 3.81
N ILE A 81 -0.18 6.64 3.50
CA ILE A 81 0.29 6.82 2.12
C ILE A 81 -0.01 5.58 1.28
N VAL A 82 0.26 4.39 1.82
CA VAL A 82 -0.03 3.12 1.14
C VAL A 82 -1.53 2.96 0.92
N ALA A 83 -2.37 3.27 1.92
CA ALA A 83 -3.82 3.21 1.77
C ALA A 83 -4.34 4.17 0.69
N ALA A 84 -3.82 5.40 0.65
CA ALA A 84 -4.17 6.39 -0.37
C ALA A 84 -3.73 5.96 -1.78
N ALA A 85 -2.56 5.33 -1.91
CA ALA A 85 -2.04 4.85 -3.19
C ALA A 85 -2.80 3.62 -3.73
N ILE A 86 -3.46 2.83 -2.88
CA ILE A 86 -4.29 1.69 -3.30
C ILE A 86 -5.71 2.15 -3.67
N VAL A 87 -6.23 3.17 -2.99
CA VAL A 87 -7.59 3.70 -3.22
C VAL A 87 -7.67 4.65 -4.42
N GLY A 88 -6.59 5.37 -4.74
CA GLY A 88 -6.50 6.29 -5.88
C GLY A 88 -6.21 5.59 -7.21
#